data_AF-A0A2K8KNU4-F1
#
_entry.id   AF-A0A2K8KNU4-F1
#
_cell.length_a   1.000
_cell.length_b   1.000
_cell.length_c   1.000
_cell.angle_alpha   90.00
_cell.angle_beta   90.00
_cell.angle_gamma   90.00
#
_symmetry.space_group_name_H-M   'P 1'
#
loop_
_entity.id
_entity.type
_entity.pdbx_description
1 polymer ?
#
loop_
_entity_poly.entity_id
_entity_poly.type
_entity_poly.pdbx_seq_one_letter_code
_entity_poly.pdbx_strand_id
1 'polypeptide(L)'
;MTHYLFALPALMVSIALTGCEVAPQDSSGVDSRQSLNGLAVDGRVAGGKVWVDSNDDYAVDDFEPFAYTDSQGYYSNNPISGENYCDLPEISDEYQRYCLVFGSSMDSMTIRIEGGIDLSTGEKLKGVMAMTSTFDESGVSDTPLVMSPLTTLLSAATDDTEREDIRTAMGIESDEDLRVDFSAANSDKNKRLLANAVAVQSMMDILTGSADADSTETAAQQKLIKSLSKSIATNKVAPAQFDTTMLTSLVTEVSTDATKQSSVSARLLALNVEINKIADITNTDADVRALLKASEVISQLVKKEASGTDAEAIKKILDSGIDTLSASLKTTLTDDTVGFDITSITTSLVTVGKAAVTNNTDFDVTEVTAAVNNAKLSSDTVWGGGWFVLQPTGSQADDVLPGAYIALYLAGTAESTGGKLGLCVNVSSATSSDPEDSFVNEFIGGRWGNGATGAVSLKLDYEGQTFDGQMKAKIEANTFRFESDVDGTIESGNLVLDVNGVSALTNVALPTSAADCANKVDSVL
;
A
#
# COMPACT_ATOMS: atom_id res chain seq x y z
N MET A 1 0.76 27.41 13.72
CA MET A 1 0.45 25.98 13.73
C MET A 1 -0.90 25.84 14.37
N THR A 2 -1.93 25.70 13.54
CA THR A 2 -3.29 25.40 13.95
C THR A 2 -3.44 23.90 13.81
N HIS A 3 -3.57 23.18 14.92
CA HIS A 3 -3.85 21.75 14.93
C HIS A 3 -5.37 21.60 14.81
N TYR A 4 -5.82 20.97 13.72
CA TYR A 4 -7.21 20.58 13.54
C TYR A 4 -7.40 19.22 14.21
N LEU A 5 -8.10 19.24 15.32
CA LEU A 5 -8.64 18.05 15.98
C LEU A 5 -9.97 17.74 15.29
N PHE A 6 -10.22 16.44 15.07
CA PHE A 6 -11.31 15.88 14.29
C PHE A 6 -12.67 16.46 14.68
N ALA A 7 -13.43 16.95 13.70
CA ALA A 7 -14.81 17.35 13.89
C ALA A 7 -15.66 16.76 12.75
N LEU A 8 -16.37 15.65 13.01
CA LEU A 8 -17.39 15.11 12.12
C LEU A 8 -18.79 15.47 12.66
N PRO A 9 -19.66 16.14 11.88
CA PRO A 9 -21.02 16.44 12.32
C PRO A 9 -21.96 15.24 12.08
N ALA A 10 -22.59 14.75 13.15
CA ALA A 10 -23.62 13.73 13.10
C ALA A 10 -24.92 14.24 12.43
N LEU A 11 -25.33 13.63 11.31
CA LEU A 11 -26.61 13.86 10.66
C LEU A 11 -27.57 12.69 10.95
N MET A 12 -28.53 12.90 11.85
CA MET A 12 -29.58 11.93 12.18
C MET A 12 -30.71 11.97 11.15
N VAL A 13 -30.87 10.89 10.37
CA VAL A 13 -32.09 10.62 9.58
C VAL A 13 -32.74 9.33 10.07
N SER A 14 -33.86 9.47 10.77
CA SER A 14 -34.69 8.34 11.21
C SER A 14 -35.61 7.87 10.08
N ILE A 15 -35.31 6.71 9.49
CA ILE A 15 -36.20 6.02 8.54
C ILE A 15 -36.99 4.95 9.31
N ALA A 16 -38.31 5.07 9.30
CA ALA A 16 -39.22 4.04 9.78
C ALA A 16 -39.29 2.90 8.75
N LEU A 17 -38.74 1.72 9.07
CA LEU A 17 -38.98 0.51 8.28
C LEU A 17 -40.38 -0.04 8.57
N THR A 18 -41.29 0.13 7.62
CA THR A 18 -42.46 -0.75 7.46
C THR A 18 -42.02 -1.99 6.71
N GLY A 19 -42.05 -3.15 7.36
CA GLY A 19 -41.71 -4.43 6.75
C GLY A 19 -42.68 -4.81 5.64
N CYS A 20 -42.14 -5.01 4.43
CA CYS A 20 -42.76 -5.86 3.42
C CYS A 20 -42.40 -7.32 3.73
N GLU A 21 -43.41 -8.17 3.95
CA GLU A 21 -43.25 -9.61 3.95
C GLU A 21 -42.70 -10.06 2.59
N VAL A 22 -41.46 -10.55 2.55
CA VAL A 22 -40.92 -11.27 1.40
C VAL A 22 -41.31 -12.74 1.52
N ALA A 23 -42.08 -13.22 0.53
CA ALA A 23 -42.37 -14.64 0.35
C ALA A 23 -41.07 -15.43 0.10
N PRO A 24 -41.01 -16.73 0.47
CA PRO A 24 -39.83 -17.54 0.22
C PRO A 24 -39.61 -17.72 -1.29
N GLN A 25 -38.54 -17.13 -1.83
CA GLN A 25 -38.08 -17.32 -3.21
C GLN A 25 -36.96 -18.37 -3.28
N ASP A 26 -37.19 -19.58 -2.76
CA ASP A 26 -36.38 -20.74 -3.15
C ASP A 26 -37.08 -21.44 -4.31
N SER A 27 -36.81 -20.94 -5.52
CA SER A 27 -36.98 -21.75 -6.73
C SER A 27 -35.59 -22.16 -7.20
N SER A 28 -35.45 -23.43 -7.54
CA SER A 28 -34.29 -24.13 -8.08
C SER A 28 -33.70 -23.46 -9.34
N GLY A 29 -33.16 -22.26 -9.21
CA GLY A 29 -32.36 -21.58 -10.21
C GLY A 29 -30.94 -22.15 -10.19
N VAL A 30 -30.40 -22.38 -11.38
CA VAL A 30 -28.95 -22.60 -11.54
C VAL A 30 -28.23 -21.41 -10.92
N ASP A 31 -27.27 -21.66 -10.03
CA ASP A 31 -26.42 -20.60 -9.49
C ASP A 31 -25.61 -20.01 -10.65
N SER A 32 -25.99 -18.79 -11.05
CA SER A 32 -25.39 -18.08 -12.18
C SER A 32 -24.24 -17.16 -11.73
N ARG A 33 -23.70 -17.40 -10.55
CA ARG A 33 -22.54 -16.68 -10.04
C ARG A 33 -21.26 -17.29 -10.57
N GLN A 34 -20.35 -16.44 -11.01
CA GLN A 34 -19.02 -16.84 -11.48
C GLN A 34 -17.97 -16.25 -10.54
N SER A 35 -16.88 -16.99 -10.32
CA SER A 35 -15.74 -16.55 -9.53
C SER A 35 -14.56 -16.22 -10.42
N LEU A 36 -13.80 -15.18 -10.09
CA LEU A 36 -12.58 -14.86 -10.83
C LEU A 36 -11.33 -15.10 -10.00
N ASN A 37 -10.42 -15.92 -10.52
CA ASN A 37 -9.10 -16.14 -9.93
C ASN A 37 -8.12 -15.06 -10.39
N GLY A 38 -7.33 -14.53 -9.45
CA GLY A 38 -6.27 -13.62 -9.82
C GLY A 38 -5.19 -13.41 -8.76
N LEU A 39 -4.18 -12.67 -9.18
CA LEU A 39 -2.97 -12.33 -8.44
C LEU A 39 -2.67 -10.85 -8.68
N ALA A 40 -2.42 -10.08 -7.62
CA ALA A 40 -1.95 -8.71 -7.74
C ALA A 40 -0.42 -8.65 -7.67
N VAL A 41 0.23 -8.09 -8.71
CA VAL A 41 1.69 -8.03 -8.86
C VAL A 41 2.17 -6.59 -9.04
N ASP A 42 2.53 -5.99 -7.92
CA ASP A 42 3.46 -4.86 -7.78
C ASP A 42 4.43 -5.25 -6.65
N GLY A 43 5.22 -6.31 -6.91
CA GLY A 43 5.98 -7.01 -5.86
C GLY A 43 5.18 -8.04 -5.04
N ARG A 44 4.03 -8.48 -5.58
CA ARG A 44 2.90 -9.15 -4.90
C ARG A 44 2.25 -8.27 -3.85
N VAL A 45 0.94 -8.07 -3.95
CA VAL A 45 0.21 -7.17 -3.04
C VAL A 45 -0.67 -7.94 -2.08
N ALA A 46 -0.34 -7.95 -0.80
CA ALA A 46 -1.11 -8.62 0.24
C ALA A 46 -2.14 -7.68 0.90
N GLY A 47 -3.37 -8.17 1.12
CA GLY A 47 -4.44 -7.44 1.80
C GLY A 47 -5.06 -6.27 1.01
N GLY A 48 -4.78 -6.16 -0.29
CA GLY A 48 -5.38 -5.15 -1.16
C GLY A 48 -6.84 -5.47 -1.47
N LYS A 49 -7.68 -4.44 -1.62
CA LYS A 49 -9.10 -4.57 -1.92
C LYS A 49 -9.27 -4.67 -3.43
N VAL A 50 -9.74 -5.82 -3.90
CA VAL A 50 -10.01 -6.09 -5.32
C VAL A 50 -11.49 -5.92 -5.57
N TRP A 51 -11.90 -5.17 -6.58
CA TRP A 51 -13.32 -5.02 -6.92
C TRP A 51 -13.54 -5.01 -8.42
N VAL A 52 -14.78 -5.32 -8.79
CA VAL A 52 -15.29 -5.15 -10.14
C VAL A 52 -15.75 -3.71 -10.29
N ASP A 53 -15.06 -2.93 -11.10
CA ASP A 53 -15.49 -1.58 -11.49
C ASP A 53 -16.44 -1.70 -12.69
N SER A 54 -17.74 -1.65 -12.39
CA SER A 54 -18.82 -1.85 -13.37
C SER A 54 -19.22 -0.56 -14.08
N ASN A 55 -18.92 0.60 -13.50
CA ASN A 55 -19.31 1.92 -14.02
C ASN A 55 -18.11 2.75 -14.54
N ASP A 56 -16.89 2.23 -14.41
CA ASP A 56 -15.58 2.82 -14.76
C ASP A 56 -15.30 4.16 -14.06
N ASP A 57 -15.70 4.29 -12.79
CA ASP A 57 -15.51 5.52 -12.01
C ASP A 57 -14.29 5.51 -11.08
N TYR A 58 -13.57 4.38 -10.99
CA TYR A 58 -12.36 4.19 -10.16
C TYR A 58 -12.64 4.28 -8.65
N ALA A 59 -13.89 4.22 -8.22
CA ALA A 59 -14.29 4.12 -6.83
C ALA A 59 -14.85 2.72 -6.55
N VAL A 60 -14.92 2.37 -5.27
CA VAL A 60 -15.68 1.18 -4.85
C VAL A 60 -17.09 1.61 -4.51
N ASP A 61 -18.06 1.11 -5.25
CA ASP A 61 -19.47 1.31 -4.96
C ASP A 61 -20.05 0.22 -4.04
N ASP A 62 -21.06 0.58 -3.24
CA ASP A 62 -21.75 -0.33 -2.30
C ASP A 62 -22.33 -1.60 -2.96
N PHE A 63 -22.55 -1.57 -4.27
CA PHE A 63 -23.15 -2.67 -5.05
C PHE A 63 -22.13 -3.46 -5.88
N GLU A 64 -20.87 -3.06 -5.87
CA GLU A 64 -19.82 -3.73 -6.64
C GLU A 64 -19.24 -4.91 -5.87
N PRO A 65 -19.15 -6.10 -6.50
CA PRO A 65 -18.47 -7.23 -5.90
C PRO A 65 -17.01 -6.91 -5.59
N PHE A 66 -16.58 -7.24 -4.38
CA PHE A 66 -15.19 -7.11 -3.95
C PHE A 66 -14.70 -8.34 -3.21
N ALA A 67 -13.37 -8.46 -3.15
CA ALA A 67 -12.63 -9.39 -2.33
C ALA A 67 -11.35 -8.71 -1.85
N TYR A 68 -10.57 -9.39 -1.02
CA TYR A 68 -9.23 -8.98 -0.66
C TYR A 68 -8.22 -9.97 -1.20
N THR A 69 -6.98 -9.53 -1.43
CA THR A 69 -5.87 -10.44 -1.62
C THR A 69 -5.43 -11.04 -0.29
N ASP A 70 -5.02 -12.30 -0.32
CA ASP A 70 -4.45 -13.00 0.83
C ASP A 70 -3.00 -12.58 1.11
N SER A 71 -2.34 -13.23 2.08
CA SER A 71 -0.96 -12.92 2.47
C SER A 71 0.08 -13.18 1.37
N GLN A 72 -0.30 -13.78 0.25
CA GLN A 72 0.56 -14.05 -0.90
C GLN A 72 0.13 -13.29 -2.16
N GLY A 73 -0.90 -12.46 -2.06
CA GLY A 73 -1.41 -11.61 -3.14
C GLY A 73 -2.47 -12.24 -4.02
N TYR A 74 -2.97 -13.43 -3.68
CA TYR A 74 -4.00 -14.13 -4.44
C TYR A 74 -5.41 -13.84 -3.92
N TYR A 75 -6.39 -13.92 -4.81
CA TYR A 75 -7.82 -13.91 -4.46
C TYR A 75 -8.56 -15.00 -5.25
N SER A 76 -9.68 -15.46 -4.68
CA SER A 76 -10.52 -16.60 -5.08
C SER A 76 -9.81 -17.96 -5.02
N ASN A 77 -8.64 -18.09 -5.63
CA ASN A 77 -7.82 -19.30 -5.59
C ASN A 77 -6.35 -18.96 -5.38
N ASN A 78 -5.73 -19.59 -4.38
CA ASN A 78 -4.30 -19.52 -4.14
C ASN A 78 -3.63 -20.86 -4.52
N PRO A 79 -2.87 -20.92 -5.63
CA PRO A 79 -2.21 -22.14 -6.08
C PRO A 79 -0.99 -22.54 -5.23
N ILE A 80 -0.46 -21.64 -4.39
CA ILE A 80 0.69 -21.90 -3.51
C ILE A 80 0.24 -22.63 -2.25
N SER A 81 -0.84 -22.18 -1.61
CA SER A 81 -1.44 -22.88 -0.46
C SER A 81 -2.35 -24.04 -0.89
N GLY A 82 -2.86 -24.01 -2.12
CA GLY A 82 -3.88 -24.94 -2.61
C GLY A 82 -5.29 -24.61 -2.12
N GLU A 83 -5.49 -23.41 -1.56
CA GLU A 83 -6.78 -22.97 -1.04
C GLU A 83 -7.63 -22.38 -2.16
N ASN A 84 -8.81 -22.97 -2.37
CA ASN A 84 -9.87 -22.36 -3.16
C ASN A 84 -10.90 -21.75 -2.22
N TYR A 85 -10.85 -20.42 -2.05
CA TYR A 85 -11.73 -19.68 -1.16
C TYR A 85 -13.18 -19.70 -1.65
N CYS A 86 -13.41 -19.92 -2.96
CA CYS A 86 -14.74 -19.97 -3.56
C CYS A 86 -15.41 -21.35 -3.50
N ASP A 87 -14.64 -22.42 -3.26
CA ASP A 87 -15.15 -23.79 -3.11
C ASP A 87 -15.40 -24.18 -1.64
N LEU A 88 -15.31 -23.22 -0.72
CA LEU A 88 -15.49 -23.50 0.70
C LEU A 88 -16.96 -23.93 0.98
N PRO A 89 -17.16 -25.04 1.73
CA PRO A 89 -18.47 -25.69 1.87
C PRO A 89 -19.50 -24.91 2.72
N GLU A 90 -19.07 -23.83 3.38
CA GLU A 90 -19.89 -22.88 4.12
C GLU A 90 -19.45 -21.46 3.74
N ILE A 91 -20.36 -20.47 3.84
CA ILE A 91 -20.02 -19.04 3.73
C ILE A 91 -19.19 -18.67 4.98
N SER A 92 -17.92 -19.06 4.97
CA SER A 92 -16.96 -18.78 6.03
C SER A 92 -16.46 -17.34 5.93
N ASP A 93 -15.76 -16.89 6.97
CA ASP A 93 -15.08 -15.60 6.97
C ASP A 93 -14.11 -15.49 5.77
N GLU A 94 -13.43 -16.59 5.41
CA GLU A 94 -12.51 -16.67 4.27
C GLU A 94 -13.23 -16.58 2.93
N TYR A 95 -14.39 -17.24 2.78
CA TYR A 95 -15.21 -17.12 1.57
C TYR A 95 -15.61 -15.65 1.34
N GLN A 96 -16.18 -14.99 2.35
CA GLN A 96 -16.62 -13.59 2.23
C GLN A 96 -15.47 -12.63 1.98
N ARG A 97 -14.26 -12.98 2.39
CA ARG A 97 -13.10 -12.09 2.33
C ARG A 97 -12.32 -12.25 1.03
N TYR A 98 -12.04 -13.48 0.61
CA TYR A 98 -11.09 -13.74 -0.46
C TYR A 98 -11.76 -14.20 -1.75
N CYS A 99 -13.03 -14.62 -1.74
CA CYS A 99 -13.70 -15.06 -2.95
C CYS A 99 -14.38 -13.88 -3.68
N LEU A 100 -13.89 -13.55 -4.89
CA LEU A 100 -14.52 -12.55 -5.76
C LEU A 100 -15.56 -13.23 -6.65
N VAL A 101 -16.84 -12.90 -6.42
CA VAL A 101 -17.99 -13.52 -7.12
C VAL A 101 -18.87 -12.46 -7.76
N PHE A 102 -19.22 -12.64 -9.03
CA PHE A 102 -20.05 -11.71 -9.80
C PHE A 102 -21.12 -12.45 -10.62
N GLY A 103 -22.09 -11.70 -11.17
CA GLY A 103 -23.17 -12.27 -11.99
C GLY A 103 -22.72 -12.60 -13.42
N SER A 104 -23.16 -13.74 -13.95
CA SER A 104 -22.76 -14.28 -15.27
C SER A 104 -23.21 -13.48 -16.52
N SER A 105 -23.68 -12.24 -16.39
CA SER A 105 -24.26 -11.46 -17.50
C SER A 105 -23.33 -10.37 -18.04
N MET A 106 -22.02 -10.49 -17.82
CA MET A 106 -21.04 -9.46 -18.17
C MET A 106 -20.03 -9.99 -19.21
N ASP A 107 -20.06 -9.39 -20.40
CA ASP A 107 -19.19 -9.78 -21.53
C ASP A 107 -17.72 -9.34 -21.31
N SER A 108 -17.52 -8.23 -20.60
CA SER A 108 -16.22 -7.68 -20.23
C SER A 108 -16.32 -6.86 -18.96
N MET A 109 -15.30 -6.93 -18.10
CA MET A 109 -15.26 -6.16 -16.85
C MET A 109 -13.86 -5.63 -16.61
N THR A 110 -13.78 -4.44 -16.01
CA THR A 110 -12.55 -3.90 -15.46
C THR A 110 -12.51 -4.30 -13.99
N ILE A 111 -11.40 -4.91 -13.58
CA ILE A 111 -11.18 -5.30 -12.19
C ILE A 111 -10.02 -4.46 -11.69
N ARG A 112 -10.19 -3.89 -10.51
CA ARG A 112 -9.25 -2.98 -9.90
C ARG A 112 -8.78 -3.49 -8.55
N ILE A 113 -7.64 -2.96 -8.11
CA ILE A 113 -7.13 -3.16 -6.76
C ILE A 113 -6.58 -1.85 -6.21
N GLU A 114 -6.87 -1.60 -4.94
CA GLU A 114 -6.33 -0.50 -4.15
C GLU A 114 -5.86 -1.01 -2.78
N GLY A 115 -4.94 -0.26 -2.18
CA GLY A 115 -4.40 -0.58 -0.87
C GLY A 115 -3.67 -1.93 -0.80
N GLY A 116 -3.37 -2.37 0.42
CA GLY A 116 -2.52 -3.53 0.67
C GLY A 116 -1.03 -3.19 0.71
N ILE A 117 -0.20 -4.21 0.90
CA ILE A 117 1.26 -4.09 1.05
C ILE A 117 1.95 -4.80 -0.11
N ASP A 118 2.86 -4.12 -0.79
CA ASP A 118 3.85 -4.72 -1.66
C ASP A 118 4.84 -5.55 -0.83
N LEU A 119 4.86 -6.87 -1.04
CA LEU A 119 5.70 -7.81 -0.28
C LEU A 119 7.19 -7.68 -0.58
N SER A 120 7.57 -7.07 -1.72
CA SER A 120 8.96 -6.86 -2.13
C SER A 120 9.60 -5.65 -1.44
N THR A 121 8.81 -4.60 -1.18
CA THR A 121 9.30 -3.37 -0.53
C THR A 121 8.83 -3.22 0.92
N GLY A 122 7.71 -3.84 1.29
CA GLY A 122 7.05 -3.65 2.58
C GLY A 122 6.27 -2.35 2.69
N GLU A 123 6.14 -1.58 1.61
CA GLU A 123 5.38 -0.34 1.55
C GLU A 123 3.94 -0.61 1.06
N LYS A 124 3.05 0.35 1.27
CA LYS A 124 1.67 0.27 0.76
C LYS A 124 1.64 0.34 -0.77
N LEU A 125 0.66 -0.35 -1.37
CA LEU A 125 0.36 -0.17 -2.79
C LEU A 125 0.00 1.29 -3.06
N LYS A 126 0.54 1.85 -4.14
CA LYS A 126 0.33 3.24 -4.54
C LYS A 126 -0.76 3.32 -5.60
N GLY A 127 -1.78 4.15 -5.35
CA GLY A 127 -2.91 4.33 -6.27
C GLY A 127 -3.67 3.03 -6.56
N VAL A 128 -4.22 2.95 -7.79
CA VAL A 128 -5.08 1.85 -8.24
C VAL A 128 -4.43 1.11 -9.40
N MET A 129 -4.39 -0.22 -9.35
CA MET A 129 -4.06 -1.04 -10.51
C MET A 129 -5.33 -1.62 -11.13
N ALA A 130 -5.27 -1.96 -12.41
CA ALA A 130 -6.39 -2.48 -13.15
C ALA A 130 -6.00 -3.60 -14.12
N MET A 131 -6.98 -4.42 -14.45
CA MET A 131 -6.94 -5.29 -15.61
C MET A 131 -8.34 -5.37 -16.23
N THR A 132 -8.40 -5.60 -17.53
CA THR A 132 -9.65 -5.89 -18.23
C THR A 132 -9.66 -7.36 -18.59
N SER A 133 -10.80 -8.03 -18.36
CA SER A 133 -11.00 -9.41 -18.77
C SER A 133 -12.31 -9.56 -19.54
N THR A 134 -12.29 -10.43 -20.55
CA THR A 134 -13.48 -10.90 -21.25
C THR A 134 -13.81 -12.30 -20.76
N PHE A 135 -15.05 -12.53 -20.35
CA PHE A 135 -15.46 -13.82 -19.79
C PHE A 135 -16.11 -14.68 -20.86
N ASP A 136 -15.61 -15.91 -21.01
CA ASP A 136 -16.38 -16.97 -21.64
C ASP A 136 -17.17 -17.75 -20.56
N GLU A 137 -18.24 -18.43 -20.96
CA GLU A 137 -19.20 -19.07 -20.05
C GLU A 137 -18.57 -20.12 -19.09
N SER A 138 -17.29 -20.48 -19.27
CA SER A 138 -16.55 -21.48 -18.48
C SER A 138 -16.04 -21.02 -17.11
N GLY A 139 -16.03 -19.71 -16.83
CA GLY A 139 -16.05 -19.13 -15.48
C GLY A 139 -14.88 -19.36 -14.52
N VAL A 140 -13.91 -20.26 -14.75
CA VAL A 140 -12.73 -20.43 -13.88
C VAL A 140 -11.52 -20.81 -14.72
N SER A 141 -10.52 -19.93 -14.82
CA SER A 141 -9.20 -20.28 -15.37
C SER A 141 -8.32 -20.87 -14.26
N ASP A 142 -7.69 -22.01 -14.54
CA ASP A 142 -6.67 -22.63 -13.67
C ASP A 142 -5.42 -21.73 -13.52
N THR A 143 -5.21 -20.81 -14.48
CA THR A 143 -4.17 -19.78 -14.38
C THR A 143 -4.78 -18.48 -13.85
N PRO A 144 -4.23 -17.90 -12.77
CA PRO A 144 -4.70 -16.65 -12.22
C PRO A 144 -4.46 -15.53 -13.24
N LEU A 145 -5.43 -14.63 -13.38
CA LEU A 145 -5.20 -13.37 -14.08
C LEU A 145 -4.31 -12.49 -13.21
N VAL A 146 -3.30 -11.86 -13.80
CA VAL A 146 -2.40 -10.97 -13.06
C VAL A 146 -2.81 -9.53 -13.26
N MET A 147 -3.11 -8.86 -12.15
CA MET A 147 -3.30 -7.42 -12.10
C MET A 147 -1.99 -6.74 -11.70
N SER A 148 -1.51 -5.80 -12.51
CA SER A 148 -0.20 -5.19 -12.34
C SER A 148 -0.16 -3.78 -12.96
N PRO A 149 0.88 -2.98 -12.70
CA PRO A 149 1.04 -1.69 -13.39
C PRO A 149 1.06 -1.84 -14.92
N LEU A 150 1.50 -3.00 -15.45
CA LEU A 150 1.51 -3.27 -16.89
C LEU A 150 0.11 -3.53 -17.44
N THR A 151 -0.72 -4.30 -16.75
CA THR A 151 -2.11 -4.52 -17.17
C THR A 151 -2.96 -3.28 -16.99
N THR A 152 -2.61 -2.40 -16.05
CA THR A 152 -3.24 -1.07 -15.91
C THR A 152 -3.07 -0.25 -17.19
N LEU A 153 -1.86 -0.22 -17.76
CA LEU A 153 -1.61 0.46 -19.03
C LEU A 153 -2.43 -0.16 -20.17
N LEU A 154 -2.50 -1.48 -20.23
CA LEU A 154 -3.26 -2.19 -21.27
C LEU A 154 -4.76 -1.97 -21.15
N SER A 155 -5.29 -1.84 -19.93
CA SER A 155 -6.69 -1.50 -19.68
C SER A 155 -7.06 -0.08 -20.11
N ALA A 156 -6.06 0.81 -20.17
CA ALA A 156 -6.26 2.20 -20.59
C ALA A 156 -6.09 2.44 -22.09
N ALA A 157 -5.62 1.42 -22.84
CA ALA A 157 -5.46 1.49 -24.28
C ALA A 157 -6.82 1.69 -24.97
N THR A 158 -6.91 2.63 -25.90
CA THR A 158 -8.19 3.01 -26.53
C THR A 158 -8.61 2.09 -27.67
N ASP A 159 -7.66 1.35 -28.26
CA ASP A 159 -7.90 0.38 -29.32
C ASP A 159 -6.83 -0.73 -29.34
N ASP A 160 -7.05 -1.74 -30.18
CA ASP A 160 -6.16 -2.91 -30.31
C ASP A 160 -4.76 -2.54 -30.84
N THR A 161 -4.63 -1.47 -31.63
CA THR A 161 -3.33 -1.01 -32.14
C THR A 161 -2.52 -0.38 -31.02
N GLU A 162 -3.15 0.48 -30.23
CA GLU A 162 -2.53 1.08 -29.04
C GLU A 162 -2.09 -0.01 -28.06
N ARG A 163 -2.95 -1.02 -27.84
CA ARG A 163 -2.64 -2.16 -26.96
C ARG A 163 -1.43 -2.95 -27.46
N GLU A 164 -1.35 -3.23 -28.76
CA GLU A 164 -0.21 -3.96 -29.34
C GLU A 164 1.08 -3.15 -29.33
N ASP A 165 1.01 -1.84 -29.56
CA ASP A 165 2.17 -0.94 -29.46
C ASP A 165 2.70 -0.88 -28.02
N ILE A 166 1.83 -0.86 -27.02
CA ILE A 166 2.21 -0.94 -25.59
C ILE A 166 2.88 -2.28 -25.28
N ARG A 167 2.32 -3.41 -25.74
CA ARG A 167 2.90 -4.74 -25.54
C ARG A 167 4.30 -4.82 -26.15
N THR A 168 4.43 -4.37 -27.40
CA THR A 168 5.71 -4.35 -28.12
C THR A 168 6.75 -3.53 -27.37
N ALA A 169 6.40 -2.32 -26.91
CA ALA A 169 7.30 -1.45 -26.18
C ALA A 169 7.81 -2.08 -24.87
N MET A 170 6.98 -2.87 -24.18
CA MET A 170 7.34 -3.53 -22.92
C MET A 170 7.96 -4.92 -23.11
N GLY A 171 8.04 -5.43 -24.34
CA GLY A 171 8.56 -6.76 -24.65
C GLY A 171 7.62 -7.91 -24.26
N ILE A 172 6.31 -7.65 -24.27
CA ILE A 172 5.26 -8.65 -24.08
C ILE A 172 4.96 -9.28 -25.43
N GLU A 173 5.13 -10.59 -25.52
CA GLU A 173 4.98 -11.36 -26.77
C GLU A 173 3.66 -12.12 -26.79
N SER A 174 3.08 -12.41 -25.63
CA SER A 174 1.85 -13.19 -25.49
C SER A 174 1.11 -12.86 -24.19
N ASP A 175 -0.17 -13.26 -24.10
CA ASP A 175 -0.96 -13.09 -22.88
C ASP A 175 -0.41 -13.91 -21.70
N GLU A 176 0.37 -14.96 -21.97
CA GLU A 176 1.05 -15.72 -20.93
C GLU A 176 2.06 -14.85 -20.17
N ASP A 177 2.71 -13.90 -20.84
CA ASP A 177 3.62 -12.95 -20.19
C ASP A 177 2.90 -11.98 -19.23
N LEU A 178 1.58 -11.85 -19.39
CA LEU A 178 0.70 -11.08 -18.52
C LEU A 178 0.03 -11.95 -17.45
N ARG A 179 0.39 -13.23 -17.35
CA ARG A 179 -0.11 -14.17 -16.33
C ARG A 179 0.99 -14.71 -15.43
N VAL A 180 2.23 -14.22 -15.60
CA VAL A 180 3.35 -14.58 -14.75
C VAL A 180 3.52 -13.62 -13.59
N ASP A 181 3.94 -14.18 -12.46
CA ASP A 181 4.48 -13.39 -11.37
C ASP A 181 5.91 -12.92 -11.72
N PHE A 182 6.01 -11.73 -12.29
CA PHE A 182 7.29 -11.13 -12.65
C PHE A 182 8.04 -10.54 -11.44
N SER A 183 7.41 -10.44 -10.26
CA SER A 183 8.08 -9.94 -9.03
C SER A 183 9.21 -10.84 -8.56
N ALA A 184 9.14 -12.14 -8.89
CA ALA A 184 10.20 -13.11 -8.62
C ALA A 184 11.49 -12.83 -9.41
N ALA A 185 11.45 -12.01 -10.47
CA ALA A 185 12.62 -11.60 -11.26
C ALA A 185 13.54 -12.75 -11.75
N ASN A 186 12.99 -13.96 -11.91
CA ASN A 186 13.74 -15.20 -12.15
C ASN A 186 14.26 -15.39 -13.59
N SER A 187 13.97 -14.44 -14.49
CA SER A 187 14.41 -14.45 -15.88
C SER A 187 14.66 -13.02 -16.36
N ASP A 188 15.46 -12.86 -17.42
CA ASP A 188 15.70 -11.54 -18.01
C ASP A 188 14.41 -10.87 -18.51
N LYS A 189 13.43 -11.68 -18.94
CA LYS A 189 12.09 -11.18 -19.30
C LYS A 189 11.36 -10.63 -18.07
N ASN A 190 11.33 -11.39 -16.98
CA ASN A 190 10.67 -10.96 -15.75
C ASN A 190 11.33 -9.72 -15.14
N LYS A 191 12.67 -9.61 -15.19
CA LYS A 191 13.38 -8.40 -14.76
C LYS A 191 13.01 -7.17 -15.57
N ARG A 192 12.86 -7.30 -16.90
CA ARG A 192 12.38 -6.19 -17.76
C ARG A 192 10.94 -5.79 -17.44
N LEU A 193 10.05 -6.77 -17.28
CA LEU A 193 8.65 -6.50 -16.90
C LEU A 193 8.57 -5.82 -15.53
N LEU A 194 9.35 -6.30 -14.56
CA LEU A 194 9.47 -5.69 -13.23
C LEU A 194 10.01 -4.26 -13.31
N ALA A 195 11.08 -4.00 -14.05
CA ALA A 195 11.63 -2.65 -14.23
C ALA A 195 10.58 -1.70 -14.82
N ASN A 196 9.83 -2.15 -15.83
CA ASN A 196 8.74 -1.37 -16.42
C ASN A 196 7.60 -1.13 -15.42
N ALA A 197 7.21 -2.14 -14.64
CA ALA A 197 6.15 -2.01 -13.64
C ALA A 197 6.53 -0.99 -12.56
N VAL A 198 7.75 -1.07 -12.03
CA VAL A 198 8.28 -0.13 -11.02
C VAL A 198 8.37 1.29 -11.57
N ALA A 199 8.76 1.46 -12.84
CA ALA A 199 8.79 2.76 -13.50
C ALA A 199 7.38 3.36 -13.64
N VAL A 200 6.40 2.56 -14.06
CA VAL A 200 4.99 3.00 -14.14
C VAL A 200 4.49 3.43 -12.77
N GLN A 201 4.68 2.60 -11.75
CA GLN A 201 4.21 2.87 -10.40
C GLN A 201 4.88 4.11 -9.78
N SER A 202 6.20 4.25 -9.96
CA SER A 202 6.94 5.42 -9.49
C SER A 202 6.50 6.70 -10.20
N MET A 203 6.28 6.65 -11.52
CA MET A 203 5.75 7.79 -12.27
C MET A 203 4.35 8.15 -11.80
N MET A 204 3.45 7.17 -11.62
CA MET A 204 2.09 7.41 -11.12
C MET A 204 2.10 8.11 -9.76
N ASP A 205 2.91 7.62 -8.82
CA ASP A 205 3.01 8.15 -7.47
C ASP A 205 3.61 9.57 -7.42
N ILE A 206 4.74 9.78 -8.11
CA ILE A 206 5.44 11.07 -8.16
C ILE A 206 4.60 12.12 -8.90
N LEU A 207 4.01 11.77 -10.04
CA LEU A 207 3.24 12.71 -10.85
C LEU A 207 1.95 13.11 -10.15
N THR A 208 1.27 12.18 -9.49
CA THR A 208 0.10 12.49 -8.66
C THR A 208 0.48 13.43 -7.52
N GLY A 209 1.59 13.16 -6.82
CA GLY A 209 2.11 14.07 -5.77
C GLY A 209 2.64 15.42 -6.30
N SER A 210 2.86 15.55 -7.60
CA SER A 210 3.27 16.80 -8.25
C SER A 210 2.11 17.67 -8.72
N ALA A 211 0.89 17.13 -8.71
CA ALA A 211 -0.28 17.75 -9.29
C ALA A 211 -0.63 19.09 -8.62
N ASP A 212 -1.22 20.00 -9.39
CA ASP A 212 -1.69 21.28 -8.87
C ASP A 212 -2.86 21.08 -7.89
N ALA A 213 -2.95 21.93 -6.86
CA ALA A 213 -3.84 21.76 -5.71
C ALA A 213 -5.34 21.69 -6.05
N ASP A 214 -5.74 22.12 -7.24
CA ASP A 214 -7.14 22.11 -7.70
C ASP A 214 -7.56 20.75 -8.31
N SER A 215 -6.66 19.77 -8.38
CA SER A 215 -6.95 18.43 -8.89
C SER A 215 -7.18 17.42 -7.77
N THR A 216 -8.25 16.62 -7.87
CA THR A 216 -8.43 15.46 -7.00
C THR A 216 -7.45 14.36 -7.41
N GLU A 217 -6.93 13.60 -6.44
CA GLU A 217 -6.01 12.49 -6.69
C GLU A 217 -6.55 11.49 -7.73
N THR A 218 -7.81 11.03 -7.61
CA THR A 218 -8.42 10.10 -8.56
C THR A 218 -8.43 10.65 -9.99
N ALA A 219 -8.85 11.90 -10.18
CA ALA A 219 -8.84 12.53 -11.50
C ALA A 219 -7.42 12.67 -12.09
N ALA A 220 -6.43 13.00 -11.25
CA ALA A 220 -5.04 13.06 -11.66
C ALA A 220 -4.54 11.67 -12.09
N GLN A 221 -4.80 10.63 -11.30
CA GLN A 221 -4.42 9.25 -11.61
C GLN A 221 -5.06 8.76 -12.91
N GLN A 222 -6.37 8.95 -13.10
CA GLN A 222 -7.08 8.59 -14.34
C GLN A 222 -6.47 9.25 -15.57
N LYS A 223 -6.17 10.56 -15.48
CA LYS A 223 -5.56 11.33 -16.56
C LYS A 223 -4.15 10.81 -16.85
N LEU A 224 -3.35 10.57 -15.83
CA LEU A 224 -1.98 10.08 -15.94
C LEU A 224 -1.89 8.70 -16.56
N ILE A 225 -2.74 7.74 -16.16
CA ILE A 225 -2.77 6.39 -16.74
C ILE A 225 -3.03 6.46 -18.24
N LYS A 226 -4.02 7.26 -18.66
CA LYS A 226 -4.35 7.46 -20.09
C LYS A 226 -3.20 8.13 -20.85
N SER A 227 -2.60 9.18 -20.29
CA SER A 227 -1.47 9.88 -20.90
C SER A 227 -0.21 9.00 -21.00
N LEU A 228 0.05 8.17 -19.98
CA LEU A 228 1.16 7.24 -19.95
C LEU A 228 0.96 6.14 -21.00
N SER A 229 -0.21 5.49 -21.03
CA SER A 229 -0.60 4.54 -22.09
C SER A 229 -0.38 5.12 -23.48
N LYS A 230 -0.92 6.32 -23.72
CA LYS A 230 -0.80 7.03 -25.00
C LYS A 230 0.66 7.31 -25.38
N SER A 231 1.48 7.75 -24.41
CA SER A 231 2.89 8.06 -24.62
C SER A 231 3.69 6.81 -25.01
N ILE A 232 3.46 5.68 -24.32
CA ILE A 232 4.11 4.41 -24.64
C ILE A 232 3.73 3.98 -26.05
N ALA A 233 2.44 3.94 -26.37
CA ALA A 233 1.97 3.49 -27.68
C ALA A 233 2.50 4.36 -28.83
N THR A 234 2.46 5.68 -28.65
CA THR A 234 2.87 6.63 -29.69
C THR A 234 4.37 6.55 -29.96
N ASN A 235 5.18 6.46 -28.90
CA ASN A 235 6.63 6.51 -29.01
C ASN A 235 7.27 5.13 -29.16
N LYS A 236 6.56 4.06 -28.81
CA LYS A 236 7.04 2.66 -28.79
C LYS A 236 8.29 2.49 -27.92
N VAL A 237 8.32 3.18 -26.79
CA VAL A 237 9.42 3.14 -25.81
C VAL A 237 8.88 2.61 -24.49
N ALA A 238 9.65 1.75 -23.83
CA ALA A 238 9.28 1.20 -22.54
C ALA A 238 9.27 2.30 -21.44
N PRO A 239 8.38 2.23 -20.43
CA PRO A 239 8.29 3.21 -19.35
C PRO A 239 9.64 3.55 -18.68
N ALA A 240 10.45 2.53 -18.36
CA ALA A 240 11.76 2.71 -17.72
C ALA A 240 12.81 3.40 -18.63
N GLN A 241 12.49 3.62 -19.91
CA GLN A 241 13.37 4.21 -20.92
C GLN A 241 12.85 5.55 -21.45
N PHE A 242 11.83 6.12 -20.82
CA PHE A 242 11.31 7.43 -21.20
C PHE A 242 12.38 8.52 -21.12
N ASP A 243 12.48 9.32 -22.19
CA ASP A 243 13.39 10.45 -22.24
C ASP A 243 12.80 11.70 -21.57
N THR A 244 13.60 12.77 -21.48
CA THR A 244 13.17 14.04 -20.89
C THR A 244 11.94 14.63 -21.57
N THR A 245 11.77 14.45 -22.88
CA THR A 245 10.65 15.03 -23.64
C THR A 245 9.35 14.34 -23.24
N MET A 246 9.34 13.01 -23.20
CA MET A 246 8.19 12.21 -22.79
C MET A 246 7.82 12.51 -21.33
N LEU A 247 8.81 12.52 -20.43
CA LEU A 247 8.60 12.82 -19.01
C LEU A 247 8.07 14.23 -18.80
N THR A 248 8.62 15.23 -19.50
CA THR A 248 8.14 16.61 -19.39
C THR A 248 6.69 16.72 -19.85
N SER A 249 6.32 16.04 -20.95
CA SER A 249 4.93 15.99 -21.42
C SER A 249 3.98 15.45 -20.34
N LEU A 250 4.37 14.39 -19.63
CA LEU A 250 3.55 13.83 -18.54
C LEU A 250 3.42 14.79 -17.36
N VAL A 251 4.52 15.43 -16.93
CA VAL A 251 4.45 16.39 -15.81
C VAL A 251 3.56 17.59 -16.17
N THR A 252 3.59 18.04 -17.42
CA THR A 252 2.71 19.14 -17.87
C THR A 252 1.22 18.80 -17.86
N GLU A 253 0.85 17.51 -17.80
CA GLU A 253 -0.55 17.11 -17.67
C GLU A 253 -1.12 17.38 -16.27
N VAL A 254 -0.27 17.47 -15.26
CA VAL A 254 -0.69 17.56 -13.85
C VAL A 254 -0.21 18.81 -13.14
N SER A 255 0.83 19.47 -13.64
CA SER A 255 1.41 20.67 -13.04
C SER A 255 1.56 21.79 -14.05
N THR A 256 1.26 23.02 -13.65
CA THR A 256 1.48 24.25 -14.43
C THR A 256 2.75 25.00 -14.02
N ASP A 257 3.40 24.62 -12.93
CA ASP A 257 4.65 25.23 -12.45
C ASP A 257 5.86 24.74 -13.27
N ALA A 258 6.42 25.62 -14.09
CA ALA A 258 7.57 25.33 -14.94
C ALA A 258 8.84 24.88 -14.19
N THR A 259 9.04 25.36 -12.96
CA THR A 259 10.17 24.95 -12.12
C THR A 259 9.96 23.54 -11.60
N LYS A 260 8.74 23.25 -11.12
CA LYS A 260 8.34 21.90 -10.71
C LYS A 260 8.42 20.93 -11.88
N GLN A 261 7.91 21.31 -13.05
CA GLN A 261 7.99 20.51 -14.29
C GLN A 261 9.43 20.12 -14.62
N SER A 262 10.34 21.09 -14.63
CA SER A 262 11.75 20.87 -14.95
C SER A 262 12.46 20.00 -13.91
N SER A 263 12.17 20.22 -12.62
CA SER A 263 12.77 19.42 -11.55
C SER A 263 12.27 17.97 -11.61
N VAL A 264 10.95 17.78 -11.60
CA VAL A 264 10.33 16.44 -11.57
C VAL A 264 10.70 15.63 -12.81
N SER A 265 10.70 16.21 -14.02
CA SER A 265 11.09 15.47 -15.22
C SER A 265 12.57 15.04 -15.19
N ALA A 266 13.46 15.88 -14.67
CA ALA A 266 14.87 15.53 -14.49
C ALA A 266 15.08 14.44 -13.42
N ARG A 267 14.35 14.49 -12.30
CA ARG A 267 14.39 13.47 -11.26
C ARG A 267 13.85 12.12 -11.75
N LEU A 268 12.72 12.13 -12.45
CA LEU A 268 12.13 10.94 -13.03
C LEU A 268 13.06 10.29 -14.06
N LEU A 269 13.76 11.09 -14.89
CA LEU A 269 14.74 10.55 -15.83
C LEU A 269 15.86 9.81 -15.10
N ALA A 270 16.44 10.43 -14.07
CA ALA A 270 17.51 9.82 -13.29
C ALA A 270 17.04 8.56 -12.54
N LEU A 271 15.83 8.60 -11.96
CA LEU A 271 15.22 7.44 -11.31
C LEU A 271 14.94 6.30 -12.32
N ASN A 272 14.42 6.61 -13.50
CA ASN A 272 14.19 5.62 -14.57
C ASN A 272 15.49 4.96 -15.02
N VAL A 273 16.60 5.70 -15.10
CA VAL A 273 17.93 5.12 -15.37
C VAL A 273 18.33 4.11 -14.29
N GLU A 274 18.08 4.41 -13.01
CA GLU A 274 18.36 3.48 -11.91
C GLU A 274 17.44 2.26 -11.93
N ILE A 275 16.13 2.45 -12.15
CA ILE A 275 15.15 1.37 -12.28
C ILE A 275 15.50 0.45 -13.45
N ASN A 276 15.91 1.01 -14.60
CA ASN A 276 16.25 0.22 -15.78
C ASN A 276 17.44 -0.71 -15.54
N LYS A 277 18.32 -0.43 -14.56
CA LYS A 277 19.39 -1.35 -14.17
C LYS A 277 18.87 -2.68 -13.65
N ILE A 278 17.62 -2.78 -13.16
CA ILE A 278 16.99 -4.04 -12.76
C ILE A 278 17.01 -5.05 -13.91
N ALA A 279 16.73 -4.59 -15.13
CA ALA A 279 16.72 -5.42 -16.33
C ALA A 279 18.09 -6.08 -16.63
N ASP A 280 19.18 -5.43 -16.21
CA ASP A 280 20.56 -5.81 -16.52
C ASP A 280 21.25 -6.58 -15.39
N ILE A 281 20.59 -6.83 -14.25
CA ILE A 281 21.21 -7.55 -13.12
C ILE A 281 21.45 -9.01 -13.49
N THR A 282 22.72 -9.42 -13.49
CA THR A 282 23.16 -10.79 -13.82
C THR A 282 23.35 -11.70 -12.59
N ASN A 283 23.38 -11.14 -11.38
CA ASN A 283 23.90 -11.83 -10.18
C ASN A 283 22.83 -12.64 -9.43
N THR A 284 22.08 -11.98 -8.55
CA THR A 284 21.23 -12.62 -7.53
C THR A 284 19.90 -11.89 -7.38
N ASP A 285 18.87 -12.61 -6.90
CA ASP A 285 17.57 -12.01 -6.55
C ASP A 285 17.71 -10.94 -5.44
N ALA A 286 18.72 -11.07 -4.59
CA ALA A 286 19.05 -10.09 -3.56
C ALA A 286 19.46 -8.73 -4.17
N ASP A 287 20.23 -8.73 -5.26
CA ASP A 287 20.61 -7.49 -5.96
C ASP A 287 19.39 -6.79 -6.58
N VAL A 288 18.43 -7.55 -7.10
CA VAL A 288 17.17 -7.01 -7.64
C VAL A 288 16.35 -6.40 -6.51
N ARG A 289 16.14 -7.12 -5.41
CA ARG A 289 15.41 -6.62 -4.23
C ARG A 289 16.05 -5.38 -3.61
N ALA A 290 17.38 -5.35 -3.50
CA ALA A 290 18.09 -4.20 -2.98
C ALA A 290 17.91 -2.95 -3.86
N LEU A 291 17.94 -3.13 -5.18
CA LEU A 291 17.71 -2.04 -6.12
C LEU A 291 16.24 -1.59 -6.12
N LEU A 292 15.27 -2.50 -6.01
CA LEU A 292 13.85 -2.15 -5.82
C LEU A 292 13.65 -1.25 -4.60
N LYS A 293 14.17 -1.67 -3.44
CA LYS A 293 14.09 -0.88 -2.19
C LYS A 293 14.81 0.46 -2.32
N ALA A 294 15.96 0.51 -3.01
CA ALA A 294 16.67 1.76 -3.26
C ALA A 294 15.86 2.71 -4.16
N SER A 295 15.27 2.19 -5.25
CA SER A 295 14.38 2.95 -6.13
C SER A 295 13.15 3.46 -5.38
N GLU A 296 12.60 2.69 -4.44
CA GLU A 296 11.47 3.12 -3.61
C GLU A 296 11.84 4.28 -2.67
N VAL A 297 12.98 4.21 -1.97
CA VAL A 297 13.49 5.35 -1.15
C VAL A 297 13.63 6.61 -2.00
N ILE A 298 14.22 6.49 -3.19
CA ILE A 298 14.44 7.63 -4.09
C ILE A 298 13.10 8.16 -4.61
N SER A 299 12.17 7.28 -4.97
CA SER A 299 10.82 7.65 -5.42
C SER A 299 10.08 8.46 -4.35
N GLN A 300 10.14 8.04 -3.08
CA GLN A 300 9.56 8.79 -1.95
C GLN A 300 10.21 10.16 -1.75
N LEU A 301 11.54 10.26 -1.90
CA LEU A 301 12.24 11.55 -1.86
C LEU A 301 11.76 12.47 -2.98
N VAL A 302 11.70 11.98 -4.23
CA VAL A 302 11.25 12.76 -5.38
C VAL A 302 9.80 13.21 -5.21
N LYS A 303 8.91 12.33 -4.75
CA LYS A 303 7.51 12.68 -4.42
C LYS A 303 7.44 13.81 -3.39
N LYS A 304 8.22 13.70 -2.30
CA LYS A 304 8.27 14.75 -1.27
C LYS A 304 8.79 16.08 -1.81
N GLU A 305 9.86 16.08 -2.62
CA GLU A 305 10.34 17.28 -3.34
C GLU A 305 9.23 17.89 -4.22
N ALA A 306 8.54 17.06 -5.00
CA ALA A 306 7.47 17.47 -5.92
C ALA A 306 6.25 18.08 -5.20
N SER A 307 5.92 17.56 -4.02
CA SER A 307 4.85 18.08 -3.15
C SER A 307 5.22 19.41 -2.47
N GLY A 308 6.50 19.81 -2.49
CA GLY A 308 7.03 20.99 -1.79
C GLY A 308 7.41 20.74 -0.33
N THR A 309 7.16 19.54 0.21
CA THR A 309 7.50 19.17 1.59
C THR A 309 9.00 19.00 1.75
N ASP A 310 9.64 19.78 2.63
CA ASP A 310 11.09 19.73 2.89
C ASP A 310 11.95 19.86 1.62
N ALA A 311 11.44 20.57 0.60
CA ALA A 311 12.00 20.56 -0.76
C ALA A 311 13.48 20.95 -0.83
N GLU A 312 13.94 21.95 -0.07
CA GLU A 312 15.36 22.36 -0.08
C GLU A 312 16.29 21.27 0.50
N ALA A 313 15.85 20.61 1.59
CA ALA A 313 16.61 19.52 2.21
C ALA A 313 16.70 18.32 1.26
N ILE A 314 15.60 17.99 0.60
CA ILE A 314 15.57 16.88 -0.36
C ILE A 314 16.37 17.22 -1.62
N LYS A 315 16.29 18.46 -2.10
CA LYS A 315 17.10 18.93 -3.22
C LYS A 315 18.59 18.74 -2.95
N LYS A 316 19.07 19.03 -1.74
CA LYS A 316 20.47 18.77 -1.34
C LYS A 316 20.85 17.29 -1.44
N ILE A 317 19.93 16.38 -1.11
CA ILE A 317 20.14 14.93 -1.18
C ILE A 317 20.16 14.48 -2.65
N LEU A 318 19.16 14.87 -3.44
CA LEU A 318 19.03 14.41 -4.82
C LEU A 318 20.06 15.07 -5.77
N ASP A 319 20.48 16.30 -5.48
CA ASP A 319 21.55 17.00 -6.23
C ASP A 319 22.95 16.44 -5.93
N SER A 320 23.13 15.64 -4.88
CA SER A 320 24.40 14.91 -4.68
C SER A 320 24.58 13.74 -5.65
N GLY A 321 23.55 13.42 -6.45
CA GLY A 321 23.55 12.36 -7.45
C GLY A 321 22.64 11.19 -7.06
N ILE A 322 21.55 10.99 -7.82
CA ILE A 322 20.62 9.87 -7.66
C ILE A 322 21.33 8.53 -7.89
N ASP A 323 22.27 8.46 -8.82
CA ASP A 323 23.09 7.28 -9.10
C ASP A 323 23.98 6.89 -7.91
N THR A 324 24.59 7.89 -7.27
CA THR A 324 25.45 7.73 -6.09
C THR A 324 24.63 7.30 -4.87
N LEU A 325 23.46 7.94 -4.67
CA LEU A 325 22.53 7.56 -3.61
C LEU A 325 21.99 6.14 -3.80
N SER A 326 21.56 5.80 -5.02
CA SER A 326 21.10 4.47 -5.41
C SER A 326 22.16 3.41 -5.14
N ALA A 327 23.42 3.65 -5.54
CA ALA A 327 24.52 2.72 -5.29
C ALA A 327 24.78 2.50 -3.79
N SER A 328 24.73 3.57 -2.97
CA SER A 328 24.90 3.49 -1.51
C SER A 328 23.75 2.73 -0.84
N LEU A 329 22.51 3.01 -1.22
CA LEU A 329 21.31 2.31 -0.75
C LEU A 329 21.35 0.84 -1.15
N LYS A 330 21.61 0.53 -2.42
CA LYS A 330 21.72 -0.86 -2.91
C LYS A 330 22.74 -1.64 -2.10
N THR A 331 23.91 -1.07 -1.82
CA THR A 331 24.98 -1.75 -1.06
C THR A 331 24.57 -2.07 0.38
N THR A 332 23.68 -1.26 0.97
CA THR A 332 23.26 -1.40 2.37
C THR A 332 21.95 -2.18 2.54
N LEU A 333 21.14 -2.29 1.48
CA LEU A 333 19.84 -2.98 1.45
C LEU A 333 19.92 -4.43 0.91
N THR A 334 21.11 -4.97 0.70
CA THR A 334 21.33 -6.31 0.11
C THR A 334 20.99 -7.47 1.05
N ASP A 335 20.82 -7.21 2.34
CA ASP A 335 20.45 -8.25 3.32
C ASP A 335 19.00 -8.68 3.09
N ASP A 336 18.81 -9.90 2.58
CA ASP A 336 17.49 -10.46 2.30
C ASP A 336 16.90 -11.23 3.49
N THR A 337 17.63 -11.32 4.61
CA THR A 337 17.15 -11.91 5.86
C THR A 337 16.43 -10.89 6.74
N VAL A 338 16.54 -9.60 6.43
CA VAL A 338 16.01 -8.50 7.23
C VAL A 338 15.05 -7.63 6.41
N GLY A 339 13.90 -7.30 7.00
CA GLY A 339 12.98 -6.30 6.45
C GLY A 339 13.50 -4.88 6.70
N PHE A 340 13.09 -3.91 5.90
CA PHE A 340 13.45 -2.50 6.10
C PHE A 340 12.21 -1.62 6.09
N ASP A 341 12.19 -0.62 6.97
CA ASP A 341 11.18 0.43 6.95
C ASP A 341 11.63 1.56 6.02
N ILE A 342 11.23 1.48 4.75
CA ILE A 342 11.70 2.41 3.71
C ILE A 342 11.35 3.86 4.06
N THR A 343 10.15 4.12 4.57
CA THR A 343 9.78 5.47 5.00
C THR A 343 10.65 6.00 6.15
N SER A 344 11.12 5.15 7.08
CA SER A 344 12.08 5.57 8.12
C SER A 344 13.44 5.93 7.53
N ILE A 345 13.89 5.22 6.50
CA ILE A 345 15.11 5.58 5.75
C ILE A 345 14.91 6.96 5.12
N THR A 346 13.83 7.15 4.35
CA THR A 346 13.49 8.43 3.72
C THR A 346 13.48 9.58 4.73
N THR A 347 12.83 9.39 5.88
CA THR A 347 12.71 10.42 6.93
C THR A 347 14.06 10.75 7.58
N SER A 348 14.90 9.72 7.80
CA SER A 348 16.25 9.91 8.32
C SER A 348 17.13 10.69 7.34
N LEU A 349 17.05 10.36 6.05
CA LEU A 349 17.77 11.08 5.00
C LEU A 349 17.31 12.55 4.90
N VAL A 350 16.00 12.81 4.97
CA VAL A 350 15.47 14.19 5.01
C VAL A 350 16.02 14.97 6.21
N THR A 351 16.15 14.33 7.37
CA THR A 351 16.73 14.95 8.58
C THR A 351 18.19 15.34 8.36
N VAL A 352 18.98 14.45 7.73
CA VAL A 352 20.36 14.74 7.32
C VAL A 352 20.41 15.89 6.31
N GLY A 353 19.50 15.89 5.32
CA GLY A 353 19.35 16.99 4.35
C GLY A 353 19.06 18.33 5.02
N LYS A 354 18.18 18.38 6.03
CA LYS A 354 17.88 19.58 6.82
C LYS A 354 19.12 20.10 7.55
N ALA A 355 19.92 19.20 8.12
CA ALA A 355 21.17 19.55 8.75
C ALA A 355 22.17 20.13 7.74
N ALA A 356 22.27 19.54 6.53
CA ALA A 356 23.13 20.03 5.46
C ALA A 356 22.72 21.43 4.96
N VAL A 357 21.41 21.70 4.83
CA VAL A 357 20.89 23.04 4.53
C VAL A 357 21.27 24.03 5.63
N THR A 358 21.01 23.68 6.90
CA THR A 358 21.28 24.54 8.06
C THR A 358 22.76 24.89 8.19
N ASN A 359 23.63 23.91 7.96
CA ASN A 359 25.08 24.07 8.07
C ASN A 359 25.74 24.58 6.78
N ASN A 360 24.96 24.77 5.71
CA ASN A 360 25.44 25.09 4.37
C ASN A 360 26.56 24.14 3.89
N THR A 361 26.36 22.84 4.08
CA THR A 361 27.26 21.79 3.60
C THR A 361 26.61 21.02 2.46
N ASP A 362 27.40 20.15 1.82
CA ASP A 362 26.86 19.13 0.91
C ASP A 362 26.26 17.98 1.73
N PHE A 363 25.41 17.19 1.07
CA PHE A 363 24.87 15.97 1.67
C PHE A 363 25.97 14.92 1.80
N ASP A 364 26.12 14.35 3.00
CA ASP A 364 27.08 13.29 3.27
C ASP A 364 26.44 11.93 2.99
N VAL A 365 26.82 11.30 1.88
CA VAL A 365 26.28 9.99 1.47
C VAL A 365 26.65 8.87 2.45
N THR A 366 27.62 9.06 3.35
CA THR A 366 27.96 8.05 4.36
C THR A 366 26.86 7.88 5.40
N GLU A 367 26.01 8.90 5.59
CA GLU A 367 24.84 8.86 6.48
C GLU A 367 23.76 7.88 6.00
N VAL A 368 23.79 7.46 4.73
CA VAL A 368 22.89 6.43 4.19
C VAL A 368 23.00 5.14 4.99
N THR A 369 24.21 4.75 5.39
CA THR A 369 24.43 3.52 6.16
C THR A 369 23.78 3.59 7.55
N ALA A 370 23.85 4.75 8.20
CA ALA A 370 23.21 4.97 9.50
C ALA A 370 21.69 4.94 9.36
N ALA A 371 21.13 5.64 8.36
CA ALA A 371 19.70 5.66 8.07
C ALA A 371 19.14 4.24 7.82
N VAL A 372 19.84 3.43 7.02
CA VAL A 372 19.42 2.05 6.72
C VAL A 372 19.52 1.14 7.94
N ASN A 373 20.60 1.23 8.72
CA ASN A 373 20.76 0.40 9.93
C ASN A 373 19.69 0.68 10.98
N ASN A 374 19.30 1.94 11.16
CA ASN A 374 18.26 2.34 12.12
C ASN A 374 16.84 1.97 11.65
N ALA A 375 16.68 1.61 10.37
CA ALA A 375 15.40 1.25 9.78
C ALA A 375 15.18 -0.28 9.64
N LYS A 376 16.09 -1.10 10.17
CA LYS A 376 15.96 -2.56 10.11
C LYS A 376 14.77 -3.04 10.94
N LEU A 377 14.03 -3.98 10.38
CA LEU A 377 12.86 -4.61 10.99
C LEU A 377 13.22 -5.93 11.67
N SER A 378 12.53 -6.23 12.77
CA SER A 378 12.69 -7.46 13.54
C SER A 378 11.92 -8.61 12.88
N SER A 379 12.63 -9.68 12.52
CA SER A 379 12.04 -10.95 12.06
C SER A 379 11.41 -11.77 13.18
N ASP A 380 11.82 -11.52 14.43
CA ASP A 380 11.48 -12.36 15.58
C ASP A 380 10.22 -11.87 16.31
N THR A 381 9.53 -10.89 15.72
CA THR A 381 8.33 -10.30 16.30
C THR A 381 7.18 -11.29 16.23
N VAL A 382 6.67 -11.69 17.39
CA VAL A 382 5.47 -12.50 17.50
C VAL A 382 4.25 -11.58 17.52
N TRP A 383 3.48 -11.57 16.43
CA TRP A 383 2.29 -10.72 16.30
C TRP A 383 1.07 -11.31 16.99
N GLY A 384 0.76 -12.59 16.76
CA GLY A 384 -0.45 -13.23 17.24
C GLY A 384 -0.41 -13.61 18.72
N GLY A 385 -1.52 -13.37 19.41
CA GLY A 385 -1.75 -13.79 20.81
C GLY A 385 -1.25 -12.79 21.86
N GLY A 386 -0.78 -11.61 21.44
CA GLY A 386 -0.20 -10.58 22.32
C GLY A 386 -0.92 -9.24 22.27
N TRP A 387 -0.67 -8.44 23.31
CA TRP A 387 -1.05 -7.02 23.38
C TRP A 387 0.12 -6.13 22.99
N PHE A 388 -0.18 -5.08 22.24
CA PHE A 388 0.71 -3.97 21.91
C PHE A 388 0.10 -2.72 22.55
N VAL A 389 0.65 -2.30 23.69
CA VAL A 389 0.14 -1.13 24.41
C VAL A 389 1.07 0.05 24.17
N LEU A 390 0.50 1.09 23.58
CA LEU A 390 1.15 2.33 23.22
C LEU A 390 0.75 3.38 24.26
N GLN A 391 1.76 4.06 24.79
CA GLN A 391 1.57 5.20 25.66
C GLN A 391 2.32 6.39 25.06
N PRO A 392 1.77 7.61 25.21
CA PRO A 392 2.42 8.82 24.74
C PRO A 392 3.75 9.02 25.48
N THR A 393 4.81 9.34 24.76
CA THR A 393 6.15 9.60 25.34
C THR A 393 6.71 10.94 24.86
N GLY A 394 7.68 11.46 25.60
CA GLY A 394 8.37 12.71 25.23
C GLY A 394 7.42 13.90 25.15
N SER A 395 7.55 14.72 24.11
CA SER A 395 6.73 15.94 23.94
C SER A 395 5.24 15.65 23.71
N GLN A 396 4.88 14.43 23.27
CA GLN A 396 3.48 14.05 23.06
C GLN A 396 2.74 13.79 24.37
N ALA A 397 3.46 13.50 25.46
CA ALA A 397 2.87 13.28 26.78
C ALA A 397 2.21 14.54 27.36
N ASP A 398 2.65 15.73 26.93
CA ASP A 398 2.08 17.01 27.36
C ASP A 398 0.77 17.35 26.63
N ASP A 399 0.50 16.70 25.49
CA ASP A 399 -0.68 16.97 24.64
C ASP A 399 -1.92 16.14 25.06
N VAL A 400 -1.74 15.13 25.89
CA VAL A 400 -2.78 14.16 26.29
C VAL A 400 -2.84 13.98 27.81
N LEU A 401 -4.00 13.58 28.33
CA LEU A 401 -4.17 13.37 29.76
C LEU A 401 -3.31 12.20 30.28
N PRO A 402 -2.80 12.29 31.53
CA PRO A 402 -2.11 11.18 32.17
C PRO A 402 -2.96 9.90 32.16
N GLY A 403 -2.36 8.78 31.77
CA GLY A 403 -3.05 7.51 31.62
C GLY A 403 -3.63 7.27 30.23
N ALA A 404 -3.39 8.16 29.26
CA ALA A 404 -3.75 7.90 27.88
C ALA A 404 -3.01 6.70 27.30
N TYR A 405 -3.71 5.84 26.57
CA TYR A 405 -3.15 4.68 25.89
C TYR A 405 -3.93 4.30 24.63
N ILE A 406 -3.24 3.58 23.75
CA ILE A 406 -3.84 2.81 22.67
C ILE A 406 -3.35 1.37 22.84
N ALA A 407 -4.25 0.43 23.06
CA ALA A 407 -3.92 -0.97 23.28
C ALA A 407 -4.50 -1.84 22.17
N LEU A 408 -3.63 -2.51 21.42
CA LEU A 408 -3.99 -3.37 20.31
C LEU A 408 -3.78 -4.83 20.68
N TYR A 409 -4.81 -5.64 20.56
CA TYR A 409 -4.72 -7.10 20.68
C TYR A 409 -4.86 -7.75 19.32
N LEU A 410 -3.88 -8.56 18.94
CA LEU A 410 -3.90 -9.33 17.69
C LEU A 410 -4.26 -10.79 18.02
N ALA A 411 -5.48 -11.21 17.73
CA ALA A 411 -5.92 -12.58 18.05
C ALA A 411 -5.17 -13.59 17.18
N GLY A 412 -4.69 -14.66 17.81
CA GLY A 412 -3.96 -15.73 17.14
C GLY A 412 -3.03 -16.47 18.09
N THR A 413 -2.12 -17.23 17.50
CA THR A 413 -0.98 -17.87 18.15
C THR A 413 0.30 -17.29 17.57
N ALA A 414 1.46 -17.70 18.10
CA ALA A 414 2.74 -17.26 17.57
C ALA A 414 2.96 -17.59 16.07
N GLU A 415 2.28 -18.63 15.58
CA GLU A 415 2.34 -19.09 14.18
C GLU A 415 1.24 -18.49 13.30
N SER A 416 0.33 -17.69 13.88
CA SER A 416 -0.76 -17.09 13.11
C SER A 416 -0.20 -16.06 12.13
N THR A 417 -0.67 -16.09 10.89
CA THR A 417 -0.32 -15.12 9.84
C THR A 417 -1.38 -14.04 9.65
N GLY A 418 -2.39 -14.04 10.51
CA GLY A 418 -3.49 -13.09 10.49
C GLY A 418 -4.60 -13.54 11.44
N GLY A 419 -5.57 -12.66 11.64
CA GLY A 419 -6.68 -12.93 12.55
C GLY A 419 -7.55 -11.71 12.78
N LYS A 420 -8.44 -11.82 13.76
CA LYS A 420 -9.20 -10.67 14.28
C LYS A 420 -8.27 -9.81 15.13
N LEU A 421 -8.44 -8.50 15.09
CA LEU A 421 -7.81 -7.59 16.04
C LEU A 421 -8.87 -6.86 16.86
N GLY A 422 -8.45 -6.34 17.99
CA GLY A 422 -9.25 -5.49 18.84
C GLY A 422 -8.38 -4.36 19.35
N LEU A 423 -8.83 -3.14 19.11
CA LEU A 423 -8.14 -1.92 19.51
C LEU A 423 -8.95 -1.25 20.61
N CYS A 424 -8.30 -0.98 21.73
CA CYS A 424 -8.86 -0.26 22.86
C CYS A 424 -8.19 1.10 22.94
N VAL A 425 -8.97 2.17 22.79
CA VAL A 425 -8.47 3.54 22.79
C VAL A 425 -8.94 4.25 24.05
N ASN A 426 -8.00 4.83 24.76
CA ASN A 426 -8.26 5.74 25.87
C ASN A 426 -7.35 6.95 25.73
N VAL A 427 -7.76 7.93 24.94
CA VAL A 427 -6.99 9.15 24.67
C VAL A 427 -7.90 10.35 24.85
N SER A 428 -7.42 11.34 25.58
CA SER A 428 -8.13 12.61 25.77
C SER A 428 -7.10 13.73 25.72
N SER A 429 -7.41 14.80 25.00
CA SER A 429 -6.56 15.98 24.96
C SER A 429 -6.35 16.57 26.35
N ALA A 430 -5.12 16.94 26.69
CA ALA A 430 -4.82 17.65 27.94
C ALA A 430 -5.30 19.12 27.91
N THR A 431 -5.58 19.66 26.73
CA THR A 431 -5.80 21.09 26.51
C THR A 431 -7.16 21.44 25.91
N SER A 432 -7.87 20.47 25.33
CA SER A 432 -9.22 20.69 24.81
C SER A 432 -10.29 20.56 25.90
N SER A 433 -11.32 21.41 25.80
CA SER A 433 -12.56 21.28 26.57
C SER A 433 -13.70 20.65 25.76
N ASP A 434 -13.44 20.29 24.50
CA ASP A 434 -14.42 19.64 23.64
C ASP A 434 -14.50 18.14 24.00
N PRO A 435 -15.68 17.62 24.39
CA PRO A 435 -15.83 16.19 24.66
C PRO A 435 -15.63 15.31 23.41
N GLU A 436 -15.80 15.85 22.20
CA GLU A 436 -15.57 15.11 20.94
C GLU A 436 -14.07 14.89 20.68
N ASP A 437 -13.18 15.60 21.38
CA ASP A 437 -11.72 15.43 21.32
C ASP A 437 -11.21 14.32 22.26
N SER A 438 -12.09 13.41 22.66
CA SER A 438 -11.79 12.32 23.58
C SER A 438 -12.34 10.98 23.09
N PHE A 439 -11.44 9.99 22.98
CA PHE A 439 -11.78 8.59 22.79
C PHE A 439 -11.61 7.90 24.13
N VAL A 440 -12.68 7.74 24.90
CA VAL A 440 -12.60 7.20 26.27
C VAL A 440 -13.17 5.79 26.31
N ASN A 441 -12.30 4.81 26.48
CA ASN A 441 -12.64 3.38 26.51
C ASN A 441 -13.35 2.90 25.23
N GLU A 442 -12.95 3.43 24.09
CA GLU A 442 -13.52 3.02 22.82
C GLU A 442 -12.96 1.67 22.38
N PHE A 443 -13.84 0.82 21.84
CA PHE A 443 -13.47 -0.45 21.24
C PHE A 443 -13.65 -0.37 19.74
N ILE A 444 -12.56 -0.63 19.02
CA ILE A 444 -12.54 -0.70 17.57
C ILE A 444 -12.18 -2.13 17.18
N GLY A 445 -13.07 -2.77 16.44
CA GLY A 445 -12.85 -4.11 15.91
C GLY A 445 -12.02 -4.07 14.62
N GLY A 446 -11.58 -5.22 14.15
CA GLY A 446 -10.94 -5.30 12.86
C GLY A 446 -10.25 -6.62 12.59
N ARG A 447 -9.32 -6.60 11.62
CA ARG A 447 -8.47 -7.74 11.27
C ARG A 447 -7.02 -7.33 11.09
N TRP A 448 -6.12 -8.27 11.34
CA TRP A 448 -4.71 -8.13 11.00
C TRP A 448 -4.26 -9.25 10.06
N GLY A 449 -3.17 -9.00 9.35
CA GLY A 449 -2.50 -10.00 8.51
C GLY A 449 -1.02 -9.70 8.38
N ASN A 450 -0.21 -10.74 8.24
CA ASN A 450 1.19 -10.60 7.89
C ASN A 450 1.30 -9.94 6.52
N GLY A 451 2.08 -8.86 6.46
CA GLY A 451 2.52 -8.27 5.20
C GLY A 451 3.91 -8.81 4.88
N ALA A 452 4.91 -7.96 5.08
CA ALA A 452 6.33 -8.28 4.91
C ALA A 452 7.01 -8.64 6.24
N THR A 453 8.28 -9.07 6.18
CA THR A 453 9.10 -9.37 7.36
C THR A 453 9.10 -8.22 8.36
N GLY A 454 8.64 -8.49 9.59
CA GLY A 454 8.56 -7.49 10.65
C GLY A 454 7.47 -6.44 10.46
N ALA A 455 6.46 -6.70 9.62
CA ALA A 455 5.33 -5.82 9.37
C ALA A 455 3.99 -6.56 9.31
N VAL A 456 2.94 -5.94 9.84
CA VAL A 456 1.54 -6.40 9.73
C VAL A 456 0.65 -5.31 9.16
N SER A 457 -0.30 -5.71 8.30
CA SER A 457 -1.45 -4.88 7.94
C SER A 457 -2.49 -4.95 9.03
N LEU A 458 -3.12 -3.82 9.30
CA LEU A 458 -4.26 -3.68 10.20
C LEU A 458 -5.44 -3.14 9.37
N LYS A 459 -6.61 -3.72 9.52
CA LYS A 459 -7.87 -3.20 8.99
C LYS A 459 -8.79 -2.98 10.17
N LEU A 460 -9.16 -1.73 10.43
CA LEU A 460 -9.99 -1.33 11.57
C LEU A 460 -11.39 -1.00 11.05
N ASP A 461 -12.42 -1.60 11.65
CA ASP A 461 -13.81 -1.32 11.31
C ASP A 461 -14.42 -0.45 12.41
N TYR A 462 -14.76 0.79 12.07
CA TYR A 462 -15.33 1.76 13.00
C TYR A 462 -16.47 2.54 12.34
N GLU A 463 -17.64 2.54 12.98
CA GLU A 463 -18.84 3.27 12.53
C GLU A 463 -19.26 3.04 11.07
N GLY A 464 -19.03 1.82 10.56
CA GLY A 464 -19.36 1.45 9.18
C GLY A 464 -18.32 1.87 8.14
N GLN A 465 -17.18 2.40 8.59
CA GLN A 465 -16.01 2.68 7.76
C GLN A 465 -14.88 1.69 8.08
N THR A 466 -14.05 1.39 7.08
CA THR A 466 -12.85 0.57 7.24
C THR A 466 -11.62 1.45 7.05
N PHE A 467 -10.69 1.39 8.00
CA PHE A 467 -9.43 2.12 7.98
C PHE A 467 -8.26 1.14 7.81
N ASP A 468 -7.36 1.44 6.88
CA ASP A 468 -6.17 0.62 6.62
C ASP A 468 -4.93 1.20 7.35
N GLY A 469 -4.35 0.37 8.20
CA GLY A 469 -3.14 0.65 8.94
C GLY A 469 -2.03 -0.36 8.67
N GLN A 470 -0.82 0.00 9.06
CA GLN A 470 0.34 -0.88 9.08
C GLN A 470 1.11 -0.67 10.38
N MET A 471 1.60 -1.76 10.96
CA MET A 471 2.53 -1.72 12.09
C MET A 471 3.82 -2.43 11.70
N LYS A 472 4.97 -1.78 11.94
CA LYS A 472 6.30 -2.33 11.66
C LYS A 472 7.15 -2.38 12.93
N ALA A 473 7.72 -3.53 13.25
CA ALA A 473 8.56 -3.73 14.44
C ALA A 473 10.04 -3.54 14.07
N LYS A 474 10.72 -2.59 14.72
CA LYS A 474 12.15 -2.34 14.48
C LYS A 474 13.01 -3.31 15.28
N ILE A 475 14.24 -3.53 14.83
CA ILE A 475 15.25 -4.32 15.60
C ILE A 475 15.59 -3.62 16.92
N GLU A 476 15.55 -2.29 16.93
CA GLU A 476 15.72 -1.54 18.16
C GLU A 476 14.59 -1.89 19.13
N ALA A 477 14.97 -2.35 20.33
CA ALA A 477 14.04 -2.94 21.29
C ALA A 477 12.85 -2.00 21.55
N ASN A 478 11.63 -2.55 21.48
CA ASN A 478 10.37 -1.87 21.79
C ASN A 478 9.96 -0.71 20.86
N THR A 479 10.59 -0.54 19.70
CA THR A 479 10.19 0.52 18.76
C THR A 479 9.30 -0.04 17.66
N PHE A 480 8.08 0.49 17.57
CA PHE A 480 7.12 0.19 16.51
C PHE A 480 6.82 1.44 15.72
N ARG A 481 6.69 1.31 14.40
CA ARG A 481 6.14 2.38 13.57
C ARG A 481 4.71 2.02 13.21
N PHE A 482 3.81 2.97 13.42
CA PHE A 482 2.43 2.88 12.95
C PHE A 482 2.26 3.83 11.78
N GLU A 483 1.53 3.35 10.79
CA GLU A 483 1.14 4.12 9.63
C GLU A 483 -0.36 3.90 9.41
N SER A 484 -1.14 4.97 9.39
CA SER A 484 -2.57 4.92 9.09
C SER A 484 -2.84 5.75 7.85
N ASP A 485 -3.75 5.26 7.01
CA ASP A 485 -4.37 6.06 5.96
C ASP A 485 -5.77 6.44 6.43
N VAL A 486 -5.97 7.73 6.68
CA VAL A 486 -7.27 8.31 7.02
C VAL A 486 -7.55 9.37 5.97
N ASP A 487 -8.59 9.15 5.16
CA ASP A 487 -9.01 10.07 4.09
C ASP A 487 -7.89 10.47 3.12
N GLY A 488 -7.00 9.52 2.75
CA GLY A 488 -5.88 9.77 1.83
C GLY A 488 -4.71 10.52 2.46
N THR A 489 -4.77 10.80 3.77
CA THR A 489 -3.66 11.39 4.52
C THR A 489 -2.91 10.30 5.26
N ILE A 490 -1.65 10.08 4.86
CA ILE A 490 -0.76 9.14 5.55
C ILE A 490 -0.19 9.83 6.78
N GLU A 491 -0.64 9.41 7.95
CA GLU A 491 0.00 9.75 9.21
C GLU A 491 0.91 8.60 9.64
N SER A 492 2.12 8.94 10.09
CA SER A 492 3.01 7.93 10.67
C SER A 492 3.80 8.47 11.85
N GLY A 493 4.02 7.57 12.81
CA GLY A 493 4.72 7.87 14.04
C GLY A 493 5.55 6.69 14.49
N ASN A 494 6.73 6.97 15.05
CA ASN A 494 7.42 5.99 15.87
C ASN A 494 6.81 6.04 17.26
N LEU A 495 6.45 4.88 17.77
CA LEU A 495 5.97 4.69 19.13
C LEU A 495 6.94 3.76 19.82
N VAL A 496 7.41 4.18 20.99
CA VAL A 496 8.18 3.33 21.90
C VAL A 496 7.17 2.71 22.85
N LEU A 497 7.15 1.38 22.98
CA LEU A 497 6.35 0.74 24.02
C LEU A 497 6.89 1.18 25.39
N ASP A 498 6.13 1.99 26.13
CA ASP A 498 6.45 2.38 27.51
C ASP A 498 5.85 1.40 28.54
N VAL A 499 5.90 0.12 28.20
CA VAL A 499 5.70 -0.97 29.14
C VAL A 499 6.83 -1.96 28.91
N ASN A 500 7.29 -2.65 29.95
CA ASN A 500 8.26 -3.75 29.90
C ASN A 500 7.70 -4.96 29.09
N GLY A 501 7.35 -4.74 27.83
CA GLY A 501 6.36 -5.50 27.07
C GLY A 501 6.90 -6.12 25.80
N VAL A 502 8.19 -6.47 25.73
CA VAL A 502 8.65 -7.49 24.76
C VAL A 502 7.94 -8.83 25.04
N SER A 503 7.29 -9.03 26.19
CA SER A 503 6.74 -10.34 26.56
C SER A 503 5.64 -10.32 27.65
N ALA A 504 4.92 -9.21 27.82
CA ALA A 504 3.82 -9.14 28.77
C ALA A 504 2.51 -9.15 27.93
N LEU A 505 1.59 -10.10 27.98
CA LEU A 505 1.25 -11.15 28.94
C LEU A 505 0.41 -12.23 28.22
N THR A 506 0.25 -13.38 28.88
CA THR A 506 -0.73 -14.48 28.70
C THR A 506 -1.78 -14.36 27.58
N ASN A 507 -2.06 -15.45 26.84
CA ASN A 507 -3.22 -15.60 25.95
C ASN A 507 -4.52 -15.02 26.55
N VAL A 508 -4.84 -13.75 26.27
CA VAL A 508 -6.08 -13.09 26.69
C VAL A 508 -7.12 -13.26 25.58
N ALA A 509 -8.39 -13.42 25.92
CA ALA A 509 -9.42 -13.40 24.89
C ALA A 509 -9.49 -12.00 24.24
N LEU A 510 -9.71 -11.94 22.92
CA LEU A 510 -9.93 -10.68 22.19
C LEU A 510 -11.01 -9.83 22.88
N PRO A 511 -10.79 -8.52 23.13
CA PRO A 511 -11.85 -7.64 23.61
C PRO A 511 -13.04 -7.60 22.65
N THR A 512 -14.27 -7.59 23.18
CA THR A 512 -15.50 -7.55 22.35
C THR A 512 -16.43 -6.37 22.65
N SER A 513 -16.06 -5.49 23.58
CA SER A 513 -16.81 -4.28 23.92
C SER A 513 -15.93 -3.27 24.65
N ALA A 514 -16.37 -2.00 24.74
CA ALA A 514 -15.72 -0.95 25.52
C ALA A 514 -15.43 -1.36 26.99
N ALA A 515 -16.41 -1.97 27.65
CA ALA A 515 -16.26 -2.44 29.03
C ALA A 515 -15.26 -3.60 29.15
N ASP A 516 -15.23 -4.49 28.15
CA ASP A 516 -14.25 -5.58 28.07
C ASP A 516 -12.84 -5.03 27.79
N CYS A 517 -12.74 -4.00 26.94
CA CYS A 517 -11.50 -3.26 26.67
C CYS A 517 -10.88 -2.70 27.94
N ALA A 518 -11.64 -1.93 28.72
CA ALA A 518 -11.13 -1.34 29.97
C ALA A 518 -10.61 -2.43 30.93
N ASN A 519 -11.42 -3.47 31.18
CA ASN A 519 -11.04 -4.53 32.11
C ASN A 519 -9.83 -5.36 31.64
N LYS A 520 -9.72 -5.65 30.34
CA LYS A 520 -8.62 -6.46 29.80
C LYS A 520 -7.32 -5.69 29.72
N VAL A 521 -7.36 -4.41 29.32
CA VAL A 521 -6.15 -3.58 29.29
C VAL A 521 -5.62 -3.33 30.71
N ASP A 522 -6.49 -3.04 31.68
CA ASP A 522 -6.11 -2.87 33.09
C ASP A 522 -5.50 -4.15 33.72
N SER A 523 -5.82 -5.33 33.19
CA SER A 523 -5.21 -6.59 33.65
C SER A 523 -3.80 -6.81 33.11
N VAL A 524 -3.43 -6.05 32.07
CA VAL A 524 -2.18 -6.16 31.32
C VAL A 524 -1.18 -5.07 31.71
N LEU A 525 -1.66 -3.86 31.97
CA LEU A 525 -0.91 -2.74 32.55
C LEU A 525 -0.61 -2.97 34.03
#